data_AF-A0A0J1NB87-F1
#
_entry.id   AF-A0A0J1NB87-F1
#
_cell.length_a   1.000
_cell.length_b   1.000
_cell.length_c   1.000
_cell.angle_alpha   90.00
_cell.angle_beta   90.00
_cell.angle_gamma   90.00
#
_symmetry.space_group_name_H-M   'P 1'
#
loop_
_entity.id
_entity.type
_entity.pdbx_description
1 polymer ?
#
loop_
_entity_poly.entity_id
_entity_poly.type
_entity_poly.pdbx_seq_one_letter_code
_entity_poly.pdbx_strand_id
1 'polypeptide(L)'
;MNEINTILNEIPEWFSSFITALIGAVVGGFFTLRGVDREARITRAEAERESIELQLSVLKGIKGEVSTLIDLYNKRMRESIDGISPGKMLLINFPVGDDNFTFYEQNAKVIARLNDTARDSIINIYTYARSLIQSFKGNNQLVMEYEKILFDMADNNKNKDMYERLHEAKIEVMVDYAQGIKMIDSELMDVIDRGFNAIDKEISELQVNLTSLDVR
;
A
#
# COMPACT_ATOMS: atom_id res chain seq x y z
N MET A 1 54.21 57.03 -11.07
CA MET A 1 53.05 57.44 -10.24
C MET A 1 52.24 58.57 -10.88
N ASN A 2 52.79 59.40 -11.77
CA ASN A 2 52.04 60.47 -12.48
C ASN A 2 51.20 60.01 -13.68
N GLU A 3 51.57 58.94 -14.38
CA GLU A 3 50.84 58.48 -15.59
C GLU A 3 49.51 57.76 -15.27
N ILE A 4 49.41 57.08 -14.13
CA ILE A 4 48.16 56.44 -13.69
C ILE A 4 47.13 57.51 -13.27
N ASN A 5 47.58 58.62 -12.68
CA ASN A 5 46.71 59.71 -12.24
C ASN A 5 46.20 60.58 -13.40
N THR A 6 46.90 60.63 -14.54
CA THR A 6 46.44 61.35 -15.75
C THR A 6 45.38 60.55 -16.49
N ILE A 7 45.56 59.23 -16.61
CA ILE A 7 44.57 58.32 -17.23
C ILE A 7 43.26 58.28 -16.42
N LEU A 8 43.33 58.39 -15.09
CA LEU A 8 42.13 58.44 -14.23
C LEU A 8 41.37 59.77 -14.30
N ASN A 9 42.03 60.90 -14.64
CA ASN A 9 41.41 62.23 -14.72
C ASN A 9 40.79 62.54 -16.10
N GLU A 10 41.05 61.73 -17.14
CA GLU A 10 40.46 61.89 -18.47
C GLU A 10 39.20 61.05 -18.70
N ILE A 11 38.77 60.25 -17.71
CA ILE A 11 37.57 59.42 -17.82
C ILE A 11 36.33 60.31 -17.62
N PRO A 12 35.43 60.42 -18.61
CA PRO A 12 34.19 61.19 -18.47
C PRO A 12 33.32 60.65 -17.33
N GLU A 13 32.66 61.52 -16.56
CA GLU A 13 31.79 61.11 -15.43
C GLU A 13 30.73 60.08 -15.84
N TRP A 14 30.17 60.21 -17.05
CA TRP A 14 29.18 59.26 -17.58
C TRP A 14 29.75 57.85 -17.78
N PHE A 15 31.05 57.72 -18.10
CA PHE A 15 31.73 56.44 -18.29
C PHE A 15 32.07 55.78 -16.94
N SER A 16 32.51 56.58 -15.96
CA SER A 16 32.72 56.10 -14.57
C SER A 16 31.40 55.60 -13.94
N SER A 17 30.31 56.36 -14.12
CA SER A 17 28.98 55.97 -13.67
C SER A 17 28.48 54.68 -14.36
N PHE A 18 28.70 54.56 -15.67
CA PHE A 18 28.37 53.36 -16.43
C PHE A 18 29.14 52.12 -15.96
N ILE A 19 30.47 52.22 -15.77
CA ILE A 19 31.30 51.11 -15.26
C ILE A 19 30.85 50.70 -13.85
N THR A 20 30.53 51.67 -12.99
CA THR A 20 30.06 51.40 -11.61
C THR A 20 28.70 50.70 -11.62
N ALA A 21 27.76 51.15 -12.47
CA ALA A 21 26.46 50.50 -12.65
C ALA A 21 26.60 49.09 -13.24
N LEU A 22 27.52 48.89 -14.18
CA LEU A 22 27.79 47.58 -14.79
C LEU A 22 28.38 46.60 -13.78
N ILE A 23 29.37 47.03 -12.98
CA ILE A 23 29.94 46.22 -11.89
C ILE A 23 28.85 45.88 -10.87
N GLY A 24 28.03 46.85 -10.47
CA GLY A 24 26.91 46.64 -9.57
C GLY A 24 25.89 45.62 -10.11
N ALA A 25 25.56 45.69 -11.40
CA ALA A 25 24.65 44.75 -12.05
C ALA A 25 25.25 43.34 -12.17
N VAL A 26 26.54 43.20 -12.48
CA VAL A 26 27.23 41.90 -12.57
C VAL A 26 27.35 41.25 -11.19
N VAL A 27 27.78 42.00 -10.17
CA VAL A 27 27.89 41.50 -8.79
C VAL A 27 26.51 41.17 -8.24
N GLY A 28 25.52 42.07 -8.42
CA GLY A 28 24.14 41.84 -8.01
C GLY A 28 23.53 40.62 -8.69
N GLY A 29 23.70 40.47 -10.00
CA GLY A 29 23.24 39.30 -10.76
C GLY A 29 23.88 38.00 -10.30
N PHE A 30 25.18 38.01 -10.01
CA PHE A 30 25.90 36.85 -9.49
C PHE A 30 25.42 36.39 -8.10
N PHE A 31 25.19 37.34 -7.19
CA PHE A 31 24.64 37.02 -5.86
C PHE A 31 23.19 36.54 -5.93
N THR A 32 22.37 37.11 -6.83
CA THR A 32 21.00 36.65 -7.08
C THR A 32 20.99 35.21 -7.60
N LEU A 33 21.82 34.88 -8.61
CA LEU A 33 21.92 33.51 -9.13
C LEU A 33 22.36 32.52 -8.04
N ARG A 34 23.36 32.87 -7.23
CA ARG A 34 23.78 32.04 -6.09
C ARG A 34 22.69 31.87 -5.03
N GLY A 35 21.89 32.91 -4.79
CA GLY A 35 20.75 32.87 -3.88
C GLY A 35 19.70 31.88 -4.36
N VAL A 36 19.27 32.01 -5.62
CA VAL A 36 18.30 31.12 -6.27
C VAL A 36 18.80 29.67 -6.31
N ASP A 37 20.07 29.43 -6.65
CA ASP A 37 20.64 28.08 -6.67
C ASP A 37 20.71 27.44 -5.27
N ARG A 38 20.90 28.26 -4.23
CA ARG A 38 20.88 27.78 -2.84
C ARG A 38 19.45 27.46 -2.41
N GLU A 39 18.51 28.35 -2.68
CA GLU A 39 17.09 28.16 -2.38
C GLU A 39 16.53 26.93 -3.09
N ALA A 40 16.78 26.78 -4.39
CA ALA A 40 16.36 25.61 -5.16
C ALA A 40 16.93 24.29 -4.62
N ARG A 41 18.15 24.30 -4.06
CA ARG A 41 18.73 23.12 -3.40
C ARG A 41 18.04 22.79 -2.07
N ILE A 42 17.75 23.80 -1.25
CA ILE A 42 17.01 23.64 0.01
C ILE A 42 15.61 23.08 -0.27
N THR A 43 14.87 23.70 -1.21
CA THR A 43 13.53 23.23 -1.58
C THR A 43 13.52 21.80 -2.10
N ARG A 44 14.54 21.39 -2.88
CA ARG A 44 14.65 20.00 -3.35
C ARG A 44 14.93 19.03 -2.21
N ALA A 45 15.84 19.37 -1.29
CA ALA A 45 16.15 18.53 -0.14
C ALA A 45 14.95 18.38 0.80
N GLU A 46 14.21 19.47 1.02
CA GLU A 46 12.99 19.47 1.84
C GLU A 46 11.87 18.62 1.19
N ALA A 47 11.67 18.75 -0.13
CA ALA A 47 10.71 17.91 -0.86
C ALA A 47 11.10 16.41 -0.87
N GLU A 48 12.39 16.10 -0.97
CA GLU A 48 12.89 14.71 -0.88
C GLU A 48 12.63 14.14 0.52
N ARG A 49 12.92 14.92 1.57
CA ARG A 49 12.65 14.55 2.95
C ARG A 49 11.16 14.30 3.19
N GLU A 50 10.29 15.23 2.82
CA GLU A 50 8.83 15.08 2.96
C GLU A 50 8.32 13.84 2.22
N SER A 51 8.88 13.55 1.03
CA SER A 51 8.55 12.35 0.27
C SER A 51 8.92 11.06 1.03
N ILE A 52 10.11 11.00 1.61
CA ILE A 52 10.56 9.82 2.37
C ILE A 52 9.73 9.66 3.66
N GLU A 53 9.47 10.75 4.39
CA GLU A 53 8.64 10.72 5.59
C GLU A 53 7.21 10.23 5.28
N LEU A 54 6.64 10.68 4.15
CA LEU A 54 5.34 10.21 3.68
C LEU A 54 5.35 8.71 3.32
N GLN A 55 6.37 8.25 2.59
CA GLN A 55 6.52 6.82 2.26
C GLN A 55 6.62 5.97 3.52
N LEU A 56 7.41 6.39 4.51
CA LEU A 56 7.54 5.70 5.80
C LEU A 56 6.21 5.66 6.56
N SER A 57 5.47 6.76 6.59
CA SER A 57 4.15 6.84 7.22
C SER A 57 3.17 5.85 6.58
N VAL A 58 3.14 5.81 5.25
CA VAL A 58 2.28 4.88 4.48
C VAL A 58 2.66 3.43 4.72
N LEU A 59 3.94 3.07 4.66
CA LEU A 59 4.37 1.69 4.91
C LEU A 59 3.99 1.20 6.31
N LYS A 60 4.18 2.05 7.34
CA LYS A 60 3.76 1.75 8.71
C LYS A 60 2.24 1.61 8.84
N GLY A 61 1.50 2.50 8.19
CA GLY A 61 0.05 2.45 8.17
C GLY A 61 -0.49 1.19 7.48
N ILE A 62 0.12 0.76 6.37
CA ILE A 62 -0.22 -0.50 5.70
C ILE A 62 0.02 -1.70 6.62
N LYS A 63 1.17 -1.78 7.29
CA LYS A 63 1.41 -2.84 8.28
C LYS A 63 0.36 -2.82 9.39
N GLY A 64 0.00 -1.63 9.88
CA GLY A 64 -1.03 -1.46 10.90
C GLY A 64 -2.41 -1.94 10.46
N GLU A 65 -2.85 -1.57 9.26
CA GLU A 65 -4.11 -2.02 8.66
C GLU A 65 -4.13 -3.55 8.53
N VAL A 66 -3.12 -4.13 7.88
CA VAL A 66 -3.04 -5.59 7.66
C VAL A 66 -2.99 -6.36 8.99
N SER A 67 -2.18 -5.90 9.95
CA SER A 67 -2.07 -6.58 11.26
C SER A 67 -3.40 -6.54 12.02
N THR A 68 -4.10 -5.40 12.02
CA THR A 68 -5.38 -5.28 12.70
C THR A 68 -6.44 -6.18 12.06
N LEU A 69 -6.47 -6.24 10.74
CA LEU A 69 -7.40 -7.10 9.99
C LEU A 69 -7.12 -8.58 10.24
N ILE A 70 -5.85 -8.99 10.22
CA ILE A 70 -5.47 -10.40 10.41
C ILE A 70 -5.73 -10.85 11.84
N ASP A 71 -5.50 -10.00 12.84
CA ASP A 71 -5.81 -10.30 14.24
C ASP A 71 -7.31 -10.51 14.45
N LEU A 72 -8.14 -9.63 13.87
CA LEU A 72 -9.58 -9.76 13.94
C LEU A 72 -10.08 -11.01 13.22
N TYR A 73 -9.54 -11.28 12.04
CA TYR A 73 -9.83 -12.48 11.26
C TYR A 73 -9.48 -13.74 12.05
N ASN A 74 -8.25 -13.83 12.57
CA ASN A 74 -7.77 -14.97 13.32
C ASN A 74 -8.65 -15.23 14.55
N LYS A 75 -9.01 -14.17 15.28
CA LYS A 75 -9.89 -14.27 16.44
C LYS A 75 -11.28 -14.83 16.11
N ARG A 76 -11.80 -14.59 14.90
CA ARG A 76 -13.16 -15.00 14.51
C ARG A 76 -13.21 -16.32 13.76
N MET A 77 -12.19 -16.62 12.94
CA MET A 77 -12.28 -17.66 11.92
C MET A 77 -11.18 -18.71 11.98
N ARG A 78 -10.05 -18.47 12.68
CA ARG A 78 -8.89 -19.39 12.68
C ARG A 78 -9.29 -20.81 13.06
N GLU A 79 -9.97 -20.97 14.19
CA GLU A 79 -10.43 -22.29 14.67
C GLU A 79 -11.34 -22.99 13.66
N SER A 80 -12.20 -22.22 12.98
CA SER A 80 -13.13 -22.77 11.98
C SER A 80 -12.40 -23.26 10.74
N ILE A 81 -11.38 -22.52 10.28
CA ILE A 81 -10.55 -22.91 9.14
C ILE A 81 -9.64 -24.10 9.48
N ASP A 82 -9.02 -24.08 10.65
CA ASP A 82 -8.15 -25.16 11.11
C ASP A 82 -8.95 -26.46 11.25
N GLY A 83 -10.21 -26.37 11.69
CA GLY A 83 -11.16 -27.48 11.80
C GLY A 83 -11.65 -28.08 10.48
N ILE A 84 -11.40 -27.44 9.33
CA ILE A 84 -11.75 -27.99 8.01
C ILE A 84 -10.90 -29.25 7.76
N SER A 85 -11.52 -30.42 7.97
CA SER A 85 -10.94 -31.73 7.68
C SER A 85 -11.35 -32.22 6.28
N PRO A 86 -10.62 -33.15 5.66
CA PRO A 86 -11.05 -33.77 4.41
C PRO A 86 -12.48 -34.32 4.52
N GLY A 87 -13.33 -34.03 3.53
CA GLY A 87 -14.73 -34.47 3.54
C GLY A 87 -15.67 -33.62 4.41
N LYS A 88 -15.23 -32.49 4.97
CA LYS A 88 -16.07 -31.58 5.76
C LYS A 88 -16.38 -30.29 4.99
N MET A 89 -17.64 -29.87 5.08
CA MET A 89 -18.11 -28.55 4.61
C MET A 89 -17.81 -27.48 5.65
N LEU A 90 -17.74 -26.22 5.22
CA LEU A 90 -17.68 -25.05 6.09
C LEU A 90 -19.10 -24.45 6.26
N LEU A 91 -19.85 -24.96 7.24
CA LEU A 91 -21.22 -24.50 7.54
C LEU A 91 -21.22 -23.26 8.45
N ILE A 92 -20.57 -22.20 8.00
CA ILE A 92 -20.52 -20.91 8.72
C ILE A 92 -20.94 -19.81 7.78
N ASN A 93 -21.77 -18.90 8.31
CA ASN A 93 -22.04 -17.62 7.69
C ASN A 93 -21.10 -16.56 8.27
N PHE A 94 -20.12 -16.13 7.49
CA PHE A 94 -19.15 -15.11 7.90
C PHE A 94 -19.57 -13.73 7.37
N PRO A 95 -20.00 -12.79 8.21
CA PRO A 95 -20.42 -11.47 7.74
C PRO A 95 -19.21 -10.68 7.26
N VAL A 96 -19.20 -10.31 5.97
CA VAL A 96 -18.14 -9.51 5.36
C VAL A 96 -18.69 -8.17 4.88
N GLY A 97 -18.08 -7.06 5.33
CA GLY A 97 -18.39 -5.72 4.88
C GLY A 97 -17.81 -5.40 3.50
N ASP A 98 -18.19 -4.25 2.93
CA ASP A 98 -17.78 -3.87 1.57
C ASP A 98 -16.52 -3.00 1.51
N ASP A 99 -16.16 -2.30 2.60
CA ASP A 99 -14.99 -1.42 2.68
C ASP A 99 -13.96 -1.94 3.72
N ASN A 100 -13.12 -2.89 3.31
CA ASN A 100 -12.19 -3.55 4.24
C ASN A 100 -10.75 -2.98 4.21
N PHE A 101 -10.39 -2.16 3.21
CA PHE A 101 -8.99 -1.78 2.92
C PHE A 101 -8.81 -0.28 2.64
N THR A 102 -9.48 0.56 3.44
CA THR A 102 -9.56 2.01 3.20
C THR A 102 -8.18 2.69 3.20
N PHE A 103 -7.27 2.31 4.10
CA PHE A 103 -5.97 2.96 4.18
C PHE A 103 -5.12 2.66 2.94
N TYR A 104 -5.08 1.40 2.51
CA TYR A 104 -4.45 1.02 1.25
C TYR A 104 -4.98 1.79 0.04
N GLU A 105 -6.31 1.85 -0.12
CA GLU A 105 -6.93 2.49 -1.28
C GLU A 105 -6.64 3.99 -1.35
N GLN A 106 -6.66 4.67 -0.20
CA GLN A 106 -6.38 6.10 -0.11
C GLN A 106 -4.90 6.44 -0.39
N ASN A 107 -3.98 5.48 -0.24
CA ASN A 107 -2.54 5.71 -0.37
C ASN A 107 -1.91 5.08 -1.63
N ALA A 108 -2.71 4.61 -2.59
CA ALA A 108 -2.23 3.97 -3.82
C ALA A 108 -1.17 4.78 -4.59
N LYS A 109 -1.29 6.12 -4.63
CA LYS A 109 -0.33 7.00 -5.30
C LYS A 109 1.05 7.01 -4.63
N VAL A 110 1.10 6.87 -3.31
CA VAL A 110 2.36 6.80 -2.55
C VAL A 110 2.96 5.41 -2.70
N ILE A 111 2.12 4.37 -2.64
CA ILE A 111 2.53 2.97 -2.84
C ILE A 111 3.19 2.77 -4.21
N ALA A 112 2.67 3.43 -5.25
CA ALA A 112 3.26 3.38 -6.59
C ALA A 112 4.70 3.95 -6.68
N ARG A 113 5.14 4.74 -5.69
CA ARG A 113 6.49 5.34 -5.62
C ARG A 113 7.47 4.57 -4.75
N LEU A 114 7.02 3.50 -4.10
CA LEU A 114 7.89 2.61 -3.32
C LEU A 114 8.78 1.79 -4.25
N ASN A 115 9.79 1.14 -3.68
CA ASN A 115 10.53 0.13 -4.43
C ASN A 115 9.60 -0.99 -4.95
N ASP A 116 10.01 -1.64 -6.04
CA ASP A 116 9.19 -2.66 -6.71
C ASP A 116 8.83 -3.82 -5.78
N THR A 117 9.79 -4.25 -4.94
CA THR A 117 9.59 -5.42 -4.06
C THR A 117 8.52 -5.17 -2.99
N ALA A 118 8.55 -4.04 -2.31
CA ALA A 118 7.57 -3.65 -1.29
C ALA A 118 6.23 -3.34 -1.94
N ARG A 119 6.21 -2.60 -3.06
CA ARG A 119 4.99 -2.30 -3.79
C ARG A 119 4.26 -3.59 -4.20
N ASP A 120 4.96 -4.50 -4.86
CA ASP A 120 4.36 -5.74 -5.37
C ASP A 120 3.93 -6.65 -4.23
N SER A 121 4.69 -6.67 -3.11
CA SER A 121 4.30 -7.39 -1.90
C SER A 121 3.01 -6.85 -1.28
N ILE A 122 2.86 -5.52 -1.19
CA ILE A 122 1.63 -4.88 -0.71
C ILE A 122 0.46 -5.27 -1.61
N ILE A 123 0.61 -5.15 -2.93
CA ILE A 123 -0.43 -5.51 -3.91
C ILE A 123 -0.84 -6.99 -3.74
N ASN A 124 0.13 -7.89 -3.55
CA ASN A 124 -0.15 -9.31 -3.35
C ASN A 124 -0.96 -9.55 -2.07
N ILE A 125 -0.59 -8.96 -0.93
CA ILE A 125 -1.36 -9.08 0.32
C ILE A 125 -2.83 -8.74 0.09
N TYR A 126 -3.10 -7.57 -0.51
CA TYR A 126 -4.49 -7.14 -0.74
C TYR A 126 -5.21 -7.97 -1.81
N THR A 127 -4.50 -8.52 -2.78
CA THR A 127 -5.08 -9.42 -3.79
C THR A 127 -5.54 -10.72 -3.15
N TYR A 128 -4.70 -11.36 -2.35
CA TYR A 128 -5.05 -12.59 -1.64
C TYR A 128 -6.13 -12.35 -0.58
N ALA A 129 -6.07 -11.24 0.15
CA ALA A 129 -7.09 -10.88 1.13
C ALA A 129 -8.47 -10.68 0.47
N ARG A 130 -8.52 -10.02 -0.69
CA ARG A 130 -9.75 -9.91 -1.49
C ARG A 130 -10.24 -11.28 -1.96
N SER A 131 -9.33 -12.14 -2.45
CA SER A 131 -9.68 -13.51 -2.84
C SER A 131 -10.36 -14.26 -1.69
N LEU A 132 -9.76 -14.23 -0.49
CA LEU A 132 -10.31 -14.90 0.68
C LEU A 132 -11.69 -14.37 1.07
N ILE A 133 -11.88 -13.04 1.04
CA ILE A 133 -13.18 -12.38 1.27
C ILE A 133 -14.23 -12.86 0.28
N GLN A 134 -13.90 -12.92 -1.01
CA GLN A 134 -14.83 -13.39 -2.05
C GLN A 134 -15.18 -14.85 -1.83
N SER A 135 -14.22 -15.69 -1.43
CA SER A 135 -14.48 -17.07 -1.09
C SER A 135 -15.42 -17.21 0.10
N PHE A 136 -15.30 -16.38 1.14
CA PHE A 136 -16.30 -16.38 2.22
C PHE A 136 -17.68 -15.94 1.75
N LYS A 137 -17.78 -14.91 0.91
CA LYS A 137 -19.07 -14.49 0.31
C LYS A 137 -19.70 -15.63 -0.50
N GLY A 138 -18.91 -16.37 -1.28
CA GLY A 138 -19.36 -17.55 -2.01
C GLY A 138 -19.79 -18.69 -1.08
N ASN A 139 -19.07 -18.93 0.02
CA ASN A 139 -19.45 -19.93 1.01
C ASN A 139 -20.79 -19.62 1.66
N ASN A 140 -21.00 -18.35 2.05
CA ASN A 140 -22.27 -17.92 2.64
C ASN A 140 -23.44 -18.20 1.69
N GLN A 141 -23.27 -17.96 0.39
CA GLN A 141 -24.27 -18.28 -0.64
C GLN A 141 -24.54 -19.79 -0.71
N LEU A 142 -23.50 -20.62 -0.70
CA LEU A 142 -23.64 -22.08 -0.70
C LEU A 142 -24.38 -22.59 0.55
N VAL A 143 -24.08 -22.02 1.73
CA VAL A 143 -24.76 -22.35 2.99
C VAL A 143 -26.25 -22.02 2.90
N MET A 144 -26.63 -20.83 2.39
CA MET A 144 -28.04 -20.47 2.22
C MET A 144 -28.77 -21.41 1.24
N GLU A 145 -28.13 -21.78 0.13
CA GLU A 145 -28.69 -22.73 -0.83
C GLU A 145 -28.87 -24.13 -0.22
N TYR A 146 -27.90 -24.56 0.57
CA TYR A 146 -27.96 -25.82 1.29
C TYR A 146 -29.12 -25.85 2.30
N GLU A 147 -29.26 -24.79 3.10
CA GLU A 147 -30.38 -24.64 4.03
C GLU A 147 -31.73 -24.67 3.31
N LYS A 148 -31.83 -24.00 2.15
CA LYS A 148 -33.04 -24.03 1.33
C LYS A 148 -33.39 -25.44 0.85
N ILE A 149 -32.41 -26.23 0.39
CA ILE A 149 -32.63 -27.62 -0.01
C ILE A 149 -33.19 -28.46 1.15
N LEU A 150 -32.68 -28.24 2.38
CA LEU A 150 -33.18 -28.92 3.56
C LEU A 150 -34.64 -28.56 3.87
N PHE A 151 -35.00 -27.26 3.78
CA PHE A 151 -36.38 -26.82 3.98
C PHE A 151 -37.33 -27.40 2.92
N ASP A 152 -36.94 -27.34 1.64
CA ASP A 152 -37.75 -27.86 0.54
C ASP A 152 -37.97 -29.39 0.66
N MET A 153 -36.95 -30.13 1.12
CA MET A 153 -37.04 -31.56 1.38
C MET A 153 -38.01 -31.88 2.54
N ALA A 154 -38.02 -31.06 3.59
CA ALA A 154 -38.92 -31.22 4.72
C ALA A 154 -40.40 -30.95 4.34
N ASP A 155 -40.66 -29.98 3.47
CA ASP A 155 -42.01 -29.62 3.02
C ASP A 155 -42.56 -30.55 1.93
N ASN A 156 -41.72 -31.08 1.02
CA ASN A 156 -42.17 -31.83 -0.16
C ASN A 156 -41.79 -33.32 -0.14
N ASN A 157 -42.69 -34.14 0.41
CA ASN A 157 -42.49 -35.59 0.52
C ASN A 157 -42.71 -36.39 -0.80
N LYS A 158 -43.10 -35.74 -1.91
CA LYS A 158 -43.42 -36.39 -3.20
C LYS A 158 -42.21 -36.63 -4.10
N ASN A 159 -41.13 -35.86 -3.93
CA ASN A 159 -39.93 -35.87 -4.79
C ASN A 159 -38.65 -36.17 -3.99
N LYS A 160 -38.73 -37.07 -3.00
CA LYS A 160 -37.65 -37.37 -2.05
C LYS A 160 -36.31 -37.69 -2.74
N ASP A 161 -36.32 -38.59 -3.72
CA ASP A 161 -35.13 -39.02 -4.48
C ASP A 161 -34.44 -37.88 -5.25
N MET A 162 -35.21 -36.92 -5.76
CA MET A 162 -34.66 -35.73 -6.43
C MET A 162 -33.91 -34.85 -5.42
N TYR A 163 -34.51 -34.61 -4.25
CA TYR A 163 -33.90 -33.79 -3.21
C TYR A 163 -32.69 -34.47 -2.56
N GLU A 164 -32.71 -35.80 -2.39
CA GLU A 164 -31.56 -36.56 -1.90
C GLU A 164 -30.35 -36.41 -2.83
N ARG A 165 -30.55 -36.58 -4.15
CA ARG A 165 -29.47 -36.36 -5.13
C ARG A 165 -28.97 -34.91 -5.16
N LEU A 166 -29.87 -33.94 -5.04
CA LEU A 166 -29.50 -32.52 -5.00
C LEU A 166 -28.70 -32.19 -3.73
N HIS A 167 -29.08 -32.76 -2.59
CA HIS A 167 -28.40 -32.60 -1.31
C HIS A 167 -27.00 -33.20 -1.34
N GLU A 168 -26.85 -34.44 -1.83
CA GLU A 168 -25.56 -35.11 -2.00
C GLU A 168 -24.62 -34.31 -2.93
N ALA A 169 -25.11 -33.87 -4.09
CA ALA A 169 -24.32 -33.07 -5.02
C ALA A 169 -23.91 -31.72 -4.41
N LYS A 170 -24.79 -31.09 -3.61
CA LYS A 170 -24.46 -29.83 -2.92
C LYS A 170 -23.39 -30.04 -1.85
N ILE A 171 -23.44 -31.15 -1.10
CA ILE A 171 -22.41 -31.50 -0.12
C ILE A 171 -21.04 -31.62 -0.80
N GLU A 172 -20.95 -32.32 -1.93
CA GLU A 172 -19.69 -32.49 -2.67
C GLU A 172 -19.08 -31.13 -3.04
N VAL A 173 -19.88 -30.22 -3.62
CA VAL A 173 -19.44 -28.87 -3.96
C VAL A 173 -18.98 -28.10 -2.73
N MET A 174 -19.71 -28.17 -1.62
CA MET A 174 -19.37 -27.44 -0.39
C MET A 174 -18.14 -27.99 0.32
N VAL A 175 -17.87 -29.29 0.20
CA VAL A 175 -16.63 -29.92 0.71
C VAL A 175 -15.43 -29.42 -0.08
N ASP A 176 -15.49 -29.46 -1.42
CA ASP A 176 -14.41 -28.97 -2.28
C ASP A 176 -14.14 -27.47 -2.03
N TYR A 177 -15.20 -26.69 -1.96
CA TYR A 177 -15.12 -25.26 -1.71
C TYR A 177 -14.48 -24.91 -0.36
N ALA A 178 -14.81 -25.69 0.70
CA ALA A 178 -14.18 -25.53 2.01
C ALA A 178 -12.67 -25.80 1.99
N GLN A 179 -12.21 -26.80 1.21
CA GLN A 179 -10.78 -27.03 1.03
C GLN A 179 -10.10 -25.88 0.29
N GLY A 180 -10.76 -25.34 -0.74
CA GLY A 180 -10.29 -24.14 -1.45
C GLY A 180 -10.10 -22.93 -0.54
N ILE A 181 -11.05 -22.67 0.37
CA ILE A 181 -10.93 -21.60 1.38
C ILE A 181 -9.71 -21.81 2.28
N LYS A 182 -9.51 -23.05 2.76
CA LYS A 182 -8.36 -23.39 3.62
C LYS A 182 -7.03 -23.15 2.91
N MET A 183 -6.97 -23.48 1.62
CA MET A 183 -5.78 -23.25 0.79
C MET A 183 -5.50 -21.74 0.64
N ILE A 184 -6.52 -20.95 0.26
CA ILE A 184 -6.37 -19.49 0.09
C ILE A 184 -5.99 -18.81 1.42
N ASP A 185 -6.54 -19.27 2.56
CA ASP A 185 -6.14 -18.79 3.88
C ASP A 185 -4.64 -19.04 4.13
N SER A 186 -4.16 -20.26 3.88
CA SER A 186 -2.74 -20.59 4.05
C SER A 186 -1.84 -19.76 3.14
N GLU A 187 -2.24 -19.55 1.88
CA GLU A 187 -1.50 -18.72 0.93
C GLU A 187 -1.48 -17.25 1.37
N LEU A 188 -2.58 -16.74 1.91
CA LEU A 188 -2.65 -15.37 2.45
C LEU A 188 -1.68 -15.19 3.61
N MET A 189 -1.61 -16.13 4.57
CA MET A 189 -0.67 -16.04 5.70
C MET A 189 0.77 -15.99 5.21
N ASP A 190 1.15 -16.85 4.26
CA ASP A 190 2.49 -16.84 3.67
C ASP A 190 2.81 -15.53 2.93
N VAL A 191 1.84 -15.00 2.17
CA VAL A 191 2.00 -13.72 1.46
C VAL A 191 2.14 -12.55 2.44
N ILE A 192 1.41 -12.56 3.56
CA ILE A 192 1.55 -11.55 4.62
C ILE A 192 2.95 -11.61 5.24
N ASP A 193 3.42 -12.79 5.63
CA ASP A 193 4.73 -12.96 6.26
C ASP A 193 5.85 -12.49 5.33
N ARG A 194 5.83 -12.94 4.06
CA ARG A 194 6.82 -12.50 3.06
C ARG A 194 6.71 -11.00 2.78
N GLY A 195 5.48 -10.47 2.68
CA GLY A 195 5.27 -9.07 2.38
C GLY A 195 5.68 -8.14 3.53
N PHE A 196 5.50 -8.54 4.78
CA PHE A 196 5.97 -7.78 5.95
C PHE A 196 7.48 -7.67 5.97
N ASN A 197 8.19 -8.76 5.64
CA ASN A 197 9.66 -8.72 5.52
C ASN A 197 10.11 -7.75 4.42
N ALA A 198 9.43 -7.73 3.27
CA ALA A 198 9.73 -6.79 2.18
C ALA A 198 9.48 -5.34 2.60
N ILE A 199 8.38 -5.08 3.30
CA ILE A 199 8.05 -3.75 3.82
C ILE A 199 9.07 -3.28 4.87
N ASP A 200 9.47 -4.15 5.79
CA ASP A 200 10.44 -3.81 6.84
C ASP A 200 11.83 -3.48 6.29
N LYS A 201 12.22 -4.19 5.22
CA LYS A 201 13.44 -3.87 4.48
C LYS A 201 13.37 -2.47 3.87
N GLU A 202 12.30 -2.15 3.16
CA GLU A 202 12.11 -0.81 2.56
C GLU A 202 12.04 0.29 3.62
N ILE A 203 11.35 0.05 4.75
CA ILE A 203 11.33 0.99 5.88
C ILE A 203 12.75 1.26 6.37
N SER A 204 13.57 0.23 6.52
CA SER A 204 14.95 0.37 6.99
C SER A 204 15.81 1.16 6.01
N GLU A 205 15.68 0.89 4.71
CA GLU A 205 16.39 1.62 3.64
C GLU A 205 15.99 3.10 3.61
N LEU A 206 14.69 3.40 3.69
CA LEU A 206 14.16 4.77 3.74
C LEU A 206 14.62 5.51 5.01
N GLN A 207 14.69 4.85 6.16
CA GLN A 207 15.20 5.45 7.41
C GLN A 207 16.68 5.83 7.30
N VAL A 208 17.50 4.97 6.68
CA VAL A 208 18.91 5.28 6.41
C VAL A 208 19.03 6.49 5.48
N ASN A 209 18.23 6.52 4.41
CA ASN A 209 18.21 7.65 3.47
C ASN A 209 17.81 8.95 4.18
N LEU A 210 16.76 8.92 5.00
CA LEU A 210 16.31 10.08 5.77
C LEU A 210 17.39 10.61 6.71
N THR A 211 18.04 9.71 7.46
CA THR A 211 19.14 10.07 8.37
C THR A 211 20.32 10.68 7.62
N SER A 212 20.60 10.21 6.39
CA SER A 212 21.68 10.74 5.56
C SER A 212 21.40 12.17 5.04
N LEU A 213 20.12 12.56 4.93
CA LEU A 213 19.72 13.91 4.57
C LEU A 213 19.88 14.89 5.75
N ASP A 214 19.63 14.44 6.98
CA ASP A 214 19.79 15.28 8.19
C ASP A 214 21.27 15.64 8.48
N VAL A 215 22.22 14.89 7.93
CA VAL A 215 23.67 15.10 8.12
C VAL A 215 24.30 15.99 7.02
N ARG A 216 23.57 16.30 5.94
CA ARG A 216 24.03 17.11 4.80
C ARG A 216 23.71 18.59 4.93
#